data_AF-A0A4Q7EIB5-F1
#
_entry.id   AF-A0A4Q7EIB5-F1
#
_cell.length_a   1.000
_cell.length_b   1.000
_cell.length_c   1.000
_cell.angle_alpha   90.00
_cell.angle_beta   90.00
_cell.angle_gamma   90.00
#
_symmetry.space_group_name_H-M   'P 1'
#
loop_
_entity.id
_entity.type
_entity.pdbx_description
1 polymer ?
#
loop_
_entity_poly.entity_id
_entity_poly.type
_entity_poly.pdbx_seq_one_letter_code
_entity_poly.pdbx_strand_id
1 'polypeptide(L)'
;MARVVTDDEQAAQRRVGGIVRTSSVLTGEGLAMWRDYPAGEWETSAAELSRDLDTLKVPHRIVVAFRPPRGREAGRRKGQEVRVPFPELARLVRWVPLLQQLLDELPAESPGFTFAYCEARSTGPVMMSLSCLAAEWPAWTVRQAELMGLLCVRCGFDLRTRGAAQRLAYDVDGEPLRPRLICGVCCGDGQAALDGLTALG
;
A
#
# COMPACT_ATOMS: atom_id res chain seq x y z
N MET A 1 -16.59 -35.63 0.04
CA MET A 1 -16.03 -35.81 -1.33
C MET A 1 -14.92 -34.81 -1.53
N ALA A 2 -13.69 -35.25 -1.82
CA ALA A 2 -12.60 -34.34 -2.14
C ALA A 2 -12.88 -33.69 -3.50
N ARG A 3 -12.87 -32.35 -3.57
CA ARG A 3 -13.04 -31.61 -4.83
C ARG A 3 -11.84 -31.91 -5.72
N VAL A 4 -12.09 -32.49 -6.89
CA VAL A 4 -11.09 -32.67 -7.95
C VAL A 4 -10.68 -31.29 -8.44
N VAL A 5 -9.38 -30.99 -8.35
CA VAL A 5 -8.77 -29.74 -8.81
C VAL A 5 -8.49 -29.88 -10.31
N THR A 6 -8.82 -28.88 -11.11
CA THR A 6 -8.53 -28.90 -12.56
C THR A 6 -7.06 -28.62 -12.84
N ASP A 7 -6.58 -29.00 -14.04
CA ASP A 7 -5.21 -28.70 -14.47
C ASP A 7 -4.92 -27.19 -14.47
N ASP A 8 -5.91 -26.38 -14.87
CA ASP A 8 -5.83 -24.91 -14.85
C ASP A 8 -5.74 -24.37 -13.42
N GLU A 9 -6.56 -24.89 -12.49
CA GLU A 9 -6.50 -24.54 -11.07
C GLU A 9 -5.13 -24.93 -10.47
N GLN A 10 -4.59 -26.09 -10.83
CA GLN A 10 -3.27 -26.53 -10.35
C GLN A 10 -2.14 -25.66 -10.92
N ALA A 11 -2.22 -25.28 -12.20
CA ALA A 11 -1.24 -24.38 -12.82
C ALA A 11 -1.28 -22.98 -12.20
N ALA A 12 -2.46 -22.41 -12.00
CA ALA A 12 -2.66 -21.13 -11.33
C ALA A 12 -2.16 -21.19 -9.88
N GLN A 13 -2.48 -22.25 -9.14
CA GLN A 13 -2.02 -22.46 -7.76
C GLN A 13 -0.49 -22.47 -7.65
N ARG A 14 0.22 -23.14 -8.57
CA ARG A 14 1.69 -23.13 -8.60
C ARG A 14 2.26 -21.73 -8.81
N ARG A 15 1.73 -20.97 -9.77
CA ARG A 15 2.18 -19.59 -10.08
C ARG A 15 1.90 -18.64 -8.92
N VAL A 16 0.67 -18.62 -8.43
CA VAL A 16 0.26 -17.79 -7.28
C VAL A 16 1.07 -18.16 -6.04
N GLY A 17 1.23 -19.45 -5.73
CA GLY A 17 2.03 -19.91 -4.59
C GLY A 17 3.50 -19.53 -4.69
N GLY A 18 4.09 -19.53 -5.89
CA GLY A 18 5.43 -19.00 -6.13
C GLY A 18 5.53 -17.51 -5.81
N ILE A 19 4.56 -16.74 -6.32
CA ILE A 19 4.45 -15.29 -6.13
C ILE A 19 4.26 -14.91 -4.66
N VAL A 20 3.38 -15.60 -3.93
CA VAL A 20 3.13 -15.33 -2.51
C VAL A 20 4.43 -15.47 -1.71
N ARG A 21 5.24 -16.49 -2.02
CA ARG A 21 6.51 -16.74 -1.31
C ARG A 21 7.61 -15.73 -1.61
N THR A 22 7.69 -15.23 -2.84
CA THR A 22 8.84 -14.44 -3.29
C THR A 22 8.56 -12.95 -3.42
N SER A 23 7.29 -12.57 -3.56
CA SER A 23 6.90 -11.25 -4.04
C SER A 23 5.51 -10.86 -3.53
N SER A 24 5.26 -11.15 -2.24
CA SER A 24 4.09 -10.65 -1.54
C SER A 24 4.45 -10.10 -0.16
N VAL A 25 3.62 -9.20 0.35
CA VAL A 25 3.67 -8.70 1.73
C VAL A 25 2.26 -8.71 2.28
N LEU A 26 2.14 -9.15 3.54
CA LEU A 26 0.93 -9.02 4.33
C LEU A 26 0.89 -7.69 5.05
N THR A 27 -0.30 -7.11 5.15
CA THR A 27 -0.60 -5.87 5.87
C THR A 27 -1.98 -5.95 6.51
N GLY A 28 -2.38 -4.92 7.26
CA GLY A 28 -3.72 -4.81 7.82
C GLY A 28 -4.87 -4.76 6.81
N GLU A 29 -4.61 -4.42 5.53
CA GLU A 29 -5.64 -4.48 4.49
C GLU A 29 -5.70 -5.85 3.78
N GLY A 30 -4.72 -6.72 4.02
CA GLY A 30 -4.59 -8.04 3.39
C GLY A 30 -3.24 -8.25 2.70
N LEU A 31 -3.23 -9.02 1.61
CA LEU A 31 -2.02 -9.38 0.88
C LEU A 31 -1.87 -8.50 -0.37
N ALA A 32 -0.69 -7.94 -0.62
CA ALA A 32 -0.37 -7.31 -1.91
C ALA A 32 0.84 -7.94 -2.60
N MET A 33 0.74 -7.96 -3.93
CA MET A 33 1.72 -8.53 -4.84
C MET A 33 2.03 -7.50 -5.94
N TRP A 34 3.22 -6.92 -5.91
CA TRP A 34 3.62 -5.84 -6.83
C TRP A 34 4.16 -6.34 -8.15
N ARG A 35 3.71 -5.73 -9.24
CA ARG A 35 4.23 -5.92 -10.59
C ARG A 35 4.71 -4.61 -11.18
N ASP A 36 5.91 -4.67 -11.74
CA ASP A 36 6.45 -3.57 -12.52
C ASP A 36 5.58 -3.29 -13.74
N TYR A 37 5.58 -2.03 -14.17
CA TYR A 37 4.80 -1.60 -15.32
C TYR A 37 5.69 -0.80 -16.29
N PRO A 38 5.94 -1.32 -17.52
CA PRO A 38 5.55 -2.66 -17.98
C PRO A 38 6.32 -3.77 -17.23
N ALA A 39 5.69 -4.95 -17.09
CA ALA A 39 6.37 -6.12 -16.56
C ALA A 39 7.41 -6.61 -17.58
N GLY A 40 8.56 -7.09 -17.10
CA GLY A 40 9.56 -7.70 -17.97
C GLY A 40 9.01 -8.97 -18.66
N GLU A 41 9.62 -9.37 -19.77
CA GLU A 41 9.24 -10.58 -20.54
C GLU A 41 9.17 -11.86 -19.68
N TRP A 42 9.98 -11.90 -18.62
CA TRP A 42 10.10 -13.04 -17.70
C TRP A 42 9.32 -12.86 -16.40
N GLU A 43 8.58 -11.75 -16.26
CA GLU A 43 7.83 -11.40 -15.05
C GLU A 43 6.34 -11.56 -15.29
N THR A 44 5.64 -12.21 -14.35
CA THR A 44 4.18 -12.31 -14.40
C THR A 44 3.56 -10.93 -14.22
N SER A 45 2.89 -10.40 -15.23
CA SER A 45 2.17 -9.14 -15.16
C SER A 45 1.03 -9.15 -14.12
N ALA A 46 0.53 -7.97 -13.73
CA ALA A 46 -0.63 -7.89 -12.84
C ALA A 46 -1.88 -8.52 -13.45
N ALA A 47 -2.04 -8.42 -14.77
CA ALA A 47 -3.17 -9.02 -15.50
C ALA A 47 -3.08 -10.56 -15.55
N GLU A 48 -1.88 -11.13 -15.69
CA GLU A 48 -1.69 -12.58 -15.61
C GLU A 48 -1.97 -13.10 -14.21
N LEU A 49 -1.43 -12.45 -13.18
CA LEU A 49 -1.70 -12.81 -11.78
C LEU A 49 -3.19 -12.68 -11.45
N SER A 50 -3.87 -11.65 -11.97
CA SER A 50 -5.31 -11.47 -11.83
C SER A 50 -6.09 -12.65 -12.40
N ARG A 51 -5.78 -13.08 -13.63
CA ARG A 51 -6.40 -14.26 -14.25
C ARG A 51 -6.17 -15.55 -13.45
N ASP A 52 -4.99 -15.72 -12.88
CA ASP A 52 -4.72 -16.87 -12.01
C ASP A 52 -5.58 -16.83 -10.75
N LEU A 53 -5.73 -15.67 -10.10
CA LEU A 53 -6.59 -15.52 -8.93
C LEU A 53 -8.08 -15.71 -9.28
N ASP A 54 -8.53 -15.25 -10.45
CA ASP A 54 -9.89 -15.52 -10.95
C ASP A 54 -10.14 -17.01 -11.14
N THR A 55 -9.17 -17.73 -11.73
CA THR A 55 -9.20 -19.19 -11.89
C THR A 55 -9.36 -19.88 -10.54
N LEU A 56 -8.63 -19.41 -9.53
CA LEU A 56 -8.70 -19.91 -8.15
C LEU A 56 -9.91 -19.40 -7.36
N LYS A 57 -10.73 -18.53 -7.95
CA LYS A 57 -11.91 -17.89 -7.35
C LYS A 57 -11.59 -17.10 -6.07
N VAL A 58 -10.45 -16.41 -6.08
CA VAL A 58 -9.98 -15.52 -5.02
C VAL A 58 -10.27 -14.07 -5.41
N PRO A 59 -11.23 -13.39 -4.74
CA PRO A 59 -11.52 -12.00 -5.02
C PRO A 59 -10.30 -11.11 -4.77
N HIS A 60 -10.04 -10.20 -5.71
CA HIS A 60 -8.86 -9.34 -5.68
C HIS A 60 -9.15 -8.04 -6.44
N ARG A 61 -8.24 -7.08 -6.31
CA ARG A 61 -8.25 -5.83 -7.09
C ARG A 61 -6.86 -5.51 -7.62
N ILE A 62 -6.80 -4.94 -8.81
CA ILE A 62 -5.58 -4.34 -9.34
C ILE A 62 -5.63 -2.84 -9.04
N VAL A 63 -4.59 -2.31 -8.42
CA VAL A 63 -4.43 -0.87 -8.19
C VAL A 63 -3.13 -0.37 -8.80
N VAL A 64 -3.12 0.90 -9.22
CA VAL A 64 -1.86 1.58 -9.53
C VAL A 64 -1.17 1.92 -8.21
N ALA A 65 0.10 1.56 -8.10
CA ALA A 65 0.89 1.82 -6.92
C ALA A 65 2.26 2.41 -7.28
N PHE A 66 2.91 3.01 -6.29
CA PHE A 66 4.22 3.63 -6.43
C PHE A 66 5.20 3.07 -5.39
N ARG A 67 6.41 2.74 -5.85
CA ARG A 67 7.51 2.28 -5.02
C ARG A 67 8.69 3.27 -5.06
N PRO A 68 9.55 3.26 -4.03
CA PRO A 68 10.81 3.99 -4.09
C PRO A 68 11.65 3.55 -5.29
N PRO A 69 12.52 4.43 -5.82
CA PRO A 69 13.50 4.05 -6.84
C PRO A 69 14.37 2.88 -6.38
N ARG A 70 14.84 2.08 -7.33
CA ARG A 70 15.81 1.00 -7.08
C ARG A 70 17.17 1.38 -7.67
N GLY A 71 18.23 1.16 -6.90
CA GLY A 71 19.60 1.39 -7.39
C GLY A 71 19.85 2.86 -7.76
N ARG A 72 20.12 3.12 -9.04
CA ARG A 72 20.41 4.46 -9.57
C ARG A 72 19.23 5.14 -10.26
N GLU A 73 18.06 4.51 -10.29
CA GLU A 73 16.88 5.08 -10.93
C GLU A 73 16.46 6.38 -10.24
N ALA A 74 16.06 7.38 -11.04
CA ALA A 74 15.52 8.64 -10.55
C ALA A 74 14.00 8.56 -10.45
N GLY A 75 13.43 9.01 -9.34
CA GLY A 75 11.99 9.13 -9.16
C GLY A 75 11.29 7.84 -8.73
N ARG A 76 9.98 7.95 -8.50
CA ARG A 76 9.15 6.84 -8.01
C ARG A 76 8.91 5.83 -9.14
N ARG A 77 9.00 4.54 -8.82
CA ARG A 77 8.63 3.47 -9.74
C ARG A 77 7.12 3.33 -9.74
N LYS A 78 6.49 3.59 -10.88
CA LYS A 78 5.05 3.34 -11.08
C LYS A 78 4.85 1.89 -11.49
N GLY A 79 3.86 1.23 -10.90
CA GLY A 79 3.54 -0.16 -11.19
C GLY A 79 2.11 -0.48 -10.78
N GLN A 80 1.83 -1.76 -10.69
CA GLN A 80 0.53 -2.28 -10.31
C GLN A 80 0.66 -3.21 -9.10
N GLU A 81 -0.32 -3.19 -8.20
CA GLU A 81 -0.44 -4.18 -7.13
C GLU A 81 -1.72 -4.97 -7.30
N VAL A 82 -1.57 -6.29 -7.26
CA VAL A 82 -2.71 -7.19 -7.11
C VAL A 82 -2.91 -7.42 -5.62
N ARG A 83 -4.06 -6.97 -5.12
CA ARG A 83 -4.41 -6.99 -3.69
C ARG A 83 -5.52 -7.97 -3.42
N VAL A 84 -5.30 -8.87 -2.46
CA VAL A 84 -6.32 -9.77 -1.90
C VAL A 84 -6.71 -9.21 -0.53
N PRO A 85 -7.96 -8.72 -0.34
CA PRO A 85 -8.40 -8.17 0.93
C PRO A 85 -8.34 -9.20 2.06
N PHE A 86 -8.11 -8.74 3.29
CA PHE A 86 -8.00 -9.61 4.48
C PHE A 86 -9.14 -10.65 4.61
N PRO A 87 -10.44 -10.28 4.46
CA PRO A 87 -11.53 -11.25 4.54
C PRO A 87 -11.48 -12.38 3.50
N GLU A 88 -10.78 -12.15 2.38
CA GLU A 88 -10.68 -13.08 1.26
C GLU A 88 -9.43 -13.96 1.35
N LEU A 89 -8.51 -13.69 2.29
CA LEU A 89 -7.27 -14.46 2.45
C LEU A 89 -7.53 -15.92 2.81
N ALA A 90 -8.62 -16.22 3.52
CA ALA A 90 -9.01 -17.61 3.79
C ALA A 90 -9.23 -18.42 2.50
N ARG A 91 -9.74 -17.79 1.43
CA ARG A 91 -9.88 -18.45 0.12
C ARG A 91 -8.54 -18.71 -0.53
N LEU A 92 -7.57 -17.81 -0.33
CA LEU A 92 -6.21 -17.97 -0.84
C LEU A 92 -5.42 -19.01 -0.03
N VAL A 93 -5.58 -19.05 1.30
CA VAL A 93 -4.95 -20.05 2.20
C VAL A 93 -5.30 -21.47 1.76
N ARG A 94 -6.53 -21.71 1.28
CA ARG A 94 -6.92 -23.01 0.72
C ARG A 94 -5.98 -23.50 -0.39
N TRP A 95 -5.44 -22.59 -1.20
CA TRP A 95 -4.55 -22.88 -2.32
C TRP A 95 -3.06 -22.74 -1.94
N VAL A 96 -2.76 -21.88 -0.97
CA VAL A 96 -1.41 -21.59 -0.49
C VAL A 96 -1.38 -21.71 1.05
N PRO A 97 -1.34 -22.93 1.62
CA PRO A 97 -1.48 -23.13 3.07
C PRO A 97 -0.40 -22.45 3.91
N LEU A 98 0.81 -22.27 3.36
CA LEU A 98 1.91 -21.53 4.02
C LEU A 98 1.50 -20.09 4.39
N LEU A 99 0.54 -19.50 3.67
CA LEU A 99 0.03 -18.18 3.99
C LEU A 99 -0.59 -18.13 5.39
N GLN A 100 -1.16 -19.23 5.90
CA GLN A 100 -1.75 -19.26 7.24
C GLN A 100 -0.71 -18.94 8.31
N GLN A 101 0.50 -19.50 8.22
CA GLN A 101 1.57 -19.20 9.17
C GLN A 101 1.93 -17.71 9.16
N LEU A 102 2.01 -17.11 7.97
CA LEU A 102 2.29 -15.68 7.84
C LEU A 102 1.17 -14.81 8.44
N LEU A 103 -0.08 -15.28 8.40
CA LEU A 103 -1.21 -14.58 9.02
C LEU A 103 -1.19 -14.70 10.54
N ASP A 104 -0.86 -15.87 11.06
CA ASP A 104 -0.81 -16.12 12.50
C ASP A 104 0.31 -15.31 13.18
N GLU A 105 1.37 -14.99 12.43
CA GLU A 105 2.50 -14.17 12.88
C GLU A 105 2.23 -12.65 12.76
N LEU A 106 1.08 -12.22 12.23
CA LEU A 106 0.78 -10.80 12.09
C LEU A 106 0.51 -10.13 13.43
N PRO A 107 1.16 -9.00 13.74
CA PRO A 107 0.79 -8.18 14.88
C PRO A 107 -0.62 -7.60 14.68
N ALA A 108 -1.40 -7.55 15.77
CA ALA A 108 -2.78 -7.05 15.78
C ALA A 108 -2.94 -5.63 15.20
N GLU A 109 -1.86 -4.84 15.22
CA GLU A 109 -1.76 -3.51 14.63
C GLU A 109 -0.70 -3.49 13.52
N SER A 110 -1.02 -4.05 12.36
CA SER A 110 -0.25 -3.85 11.13
C SER A 110 -0.94 -2.79 10.25
N PRO A 111 -0.60 -1.50 10.37
CA PRO A 111 -1.22 -0.42 9.59
C PRO A 111 -0.84 -0.45 8.09
N GLY A 112 -1.41 -1.41 7.36
CA GLY A 112 -1.80 -1.31 5.94
C GLY A 112 -0.83 -0.79 4.86
N PHE A 113 -1.25 -0.91 3.60
CA PHE A 113 -0.64 -0.28 2.42
C PHE A 113 -0.98 1.21 2.28
N THR A 114 -1.17 1.90 3.40
CA THR A 114 -1.82 3.19 3.40
C THR A 114 -1.03 4.16 4.23
N PHE A 115 -0.62 5.25 3.60
CA PHE A 115 -0.14 6.39 4.36
C PHE A 115 -1.35 7.27 4.69
N ALA A 116 -1.73 7.32 5.96
CA ALA A 116 -2.79 8.18 6.43
C ALA A 116 -2.28 9.63 6.51
N TYR A 117 -3.09 10.57 6.04
CA TYR A 117 -2.82 11.99 6.17
C TYR A 117 -4.12 12.76 6.39
N CYS A 118 -4.01 13.93 7.02
CA CYS A 118 -5.10 14.85 7.23
C CYS A 118 -5.19 15.79 6.05
N GLU A 119 -6.35 15.81 5.39
CA GLU A 119 -6.69 16.83 4.39
C GLU A 119 -7.59 17.87 5.07
N ALA A 120 -7.21 19.14 5.01
CA ALA A 120 -8.03 20.22 5.53
C ALA A 120 -9.25 20.44 4.61
N ARG A 121 -10.46 20.44 5.18
CA ARG A 121 -11.70 20.76 4.47
C ARG A 121 -12.49 21.81 5.23
N SER A 122 -13.41 22.49 4.54
CA SER A 122 -14.29 23.50 5.14
C SER A 122 -15.15 22.96 6.28
N THR A 123 -15.45 21.65 6.29
CA THR A 123 -16.19 20.96 7.36
C THR A 123 -15.30 20.42 8.47
N GLY A 124 -13.98 20.68 8.43
CA GLY A 124 -12.98 20.12 9.34
C GLY A 124 -11.99 19.17 8.66
N PRO A 125 -10.88 18.82 9.34
CA PRO A 125 -9.86 17.93 8.79
C PRO A 125 -10.43 16.51 8.65
N VAL A 126 -10.18 15.88 7.49
CA VAL A 126 -10.60 14.51 7.21
C VAL A 126 -9.36 13.63 7.07
N MET A 127 -9.40 12.46 7.70
CA MET A 127 -8.36 11.46 7.51
C MET A 127 -8.52 10.82 6.13
N MET A 128 -7.53 11.04 5.29
CA MET A 128 -7.38 10.47 3.97
C MET A 128 -6.31 9.39 3.99
N SER A 129 -6.32 8.54 2.98
CA SER A 129 -5.39 7.42 2.86
C SER A 129 -4.79 7.42 1.46
N LEU A 130 -3.46 7.45 1.37
CA LEU A 130 -2.75 7.21 0.11
C LEU A 130 -2.61 5.72 -0.10
N SER A 131 -3.67 5.10 -0.62
CA SER A 131 -3.68 3.68 -0.92
C SER A 131 -2.72 3.30 -2.05
N CYS A 132 -2.24 4.26 -2.84
CA CYS A 132 -1.29 4.03 -3.93
C CYS A 132 0.18 3.91 -3.44
N LEU A 133 0.47 4.18 -2.17
CA LEU A 133 1.82 4.08 -1.62
C LEU A 133 2.00 2.76 -0.88
N ALA A 134 3.01 1.97 -1.26
CA ALA A 134 3.33 0.72 -0.59
C ALA A 134 4.12 0.93 0.72
N ALA A 135 3.61 1.79 1.61
CA ALA A 135 4.33 2.37 2.75
C ALA A 135 4.99 1.34 3.71
N GLU A 136 4.48 0.11 3.73
CA GLU A 136 4.95 -0.98 4.60
C GLU A 136 5.79 -2.07 3.90
N TRP A 137 6.11 -1.94 2.60
CA TRP A 137 7.04 -2.88 1.94
C TRP A 137 8.45 -2.73 2.58
N PRO A 138 9.14 -3.81 2.97
CA PRO A 138 9.77 -3.91 4.29
C PRO A 138 10.82 -2.82 4.53
N ALA A 139 10.59 -2.06 5.61
CA ALA A 139 11.47 -1.06 6.21
C ALA A 139 12.10 -0.06 5.21
N TRP A 140 11.34 0.92 4.72
CA TRP A 140 11.99 1.98 3.94
C TRP A 140 12.94 2.79 4.80
N THR A 141 14.13 3.01 4.28
CA THR A 141 15.10 3.99 4.80
C THR A 141 14.52 5.41 4.77
N VAL A 142 15.07 6.30 5.60
CA VAL A 142 14.72 7.74 5.59
C VAL A 142 14.88 8.34 4.20
N ARG A 143 15.94 7.96 3.48
CA ARG A 143 16.17 8.41 2.10
C ARG A 143 15.08 7.96 1.13
N GLN A 144 14.54 6.75 1.29
CA GLN A 144 13.42 6.29 0.48
C GLN A 144 12.12 7.03 0.85
N ALA A 145 11.89 7.34 2.12
CA ALA A 145 10.76 8.16 2.55
C ALA A 145 10.82 9.58 1.95
N GLU A 146 12.01 10.18 1.92
CA GLU A 146 12.26 11.47 1.27
C GLU A 146 11.87 11.46 -0.22
N LEU A 147 12.34 10.47 -0.97
CA LEU A 147 12.03 10.31 -2.40
C LEU A 147 10.54 10.06 -2.66
N MET A 148 9.85 9.49 -1.67
CA MET A 148 8.42 9.26 -1.71
C MET A 148 7.60 10.44 -1.16
N GLY A 149 8.25 11.53 -0.74
CA GLY A 149 7.59 12.73 -0.21
C GLY A 149 6.90 12.50 1.14
N LEU A 150 7.37 11.53 1.94
CA LEU A 150 6.77 11.16 3.23
C LEU A 150 7.50 11.78 4.44
N LEU A 151 8.43 12.69 4.20
CA LEU A 151 9.02 13.51 5.26
C LEU A 151 8.24 14.81 5.39
N CYS A 152 8.19 15.36 6.61
CA CYS A 152 7.71 16.70 6.83
C CYS A 152 8.58 17.68 6.04
N VAL A 153 7.99 18.41 5.09
CA VAL A 153 8.76 19.35 4.24
C VAL A 153 9.37 20.52 5.01
N ARG A 154 8.96 20.75 6.27
CA ARG A 154 9.50 21.81 7.14
C ARG A 154 10.65 21.35 8.04
N CYS A 155 10.57 20.16 8.62
CA CYS A 155 11.55 19.71 9.63
C CYS A 155 12.23 18.37 9.30
N GLY A 156 11.92 17.74 8.16
CA GLY A 156 12.52 16.47 7.74
C GLY A 156 12.09 15.25 8.56
N PHE A 157 11.17 15.42 9.51
CA PHE A 157 10.68 14.31 10.33
C PHE A 157 10.01 13.24 9.48
N ASP A 158 10.34 11.97 9.74
CA ASP A 158 9.70 10.83 9.07
C ASP A 158 8.28 10.63 9.61
N LEU A 159 7.29 11.03 8.81
CA LEU A 159 5.87 11.04 9.18
C LEU A 159 5.27 9.64 9.33
N ARG A 160 6.02 8.60 8.96
CA ARG A 160 5.63 7.20 9.16
C ARG A 160 5.96 6.69 10.56
N THR A 161 6.73 7.47 11.33
CA THR A 161 7.18 7.09 12.68
C THR A 161 5.97 6.83 13.57
N ARG A 162 5.76 5.56 13.95
CA ARG A 162 4.65 5.14 14.81
C ARG A 162 4.78 5.74 16.22
N GLY A 163 3.65 5.97 16.89
CA GLY A 163 3.59 6.51 18.26
C GLY A 163 3.84 8.02 18.37
N ALA A 164 4.10 8.72 17.27
CA ALA A 164 4.27 10.17 17.25
C ALA A 164 2.94 10.91 17.07
N ALA A 165 1.99 10.74 18.00
CA ALA A 165 0.61 11.24 17.87
C ALA A 165 0.51 12.76 17.59
N GLN A 166 1.47 13.57 18.03
CA GLN A 166 1.50 15.02 17.77
C GLN A 166 2.06 15.38 16.37
N ARG A 167 2.52 14.40 15.60
CA ARG A 167 3.17 14.59 14.30
C ARG A 167 2.40 13.90 13.17
N LEU A 168 1.08 13.93 13.25
CA LEU A 168 0.22 13.55 12.13
C LEU A 168 0.61 14.31 10.87
N ALA A 169 0.49 13.66 9.71
CA ALA A 169 0.82 14.24 8.42
C ALA A 169 -0.37 15.05 7.91
N TYR A 170 -0.17 16.34 7.62
CA TYR A 170 -1.17 17.20 7.01
C TYR A 170 -0.78 17.51 5.56
N ASP A 171 -1.72 17.36 4.64
CA ASP A 171 -1.54 17.81 3.27
C ASP A 171 -1.83 19.32 3.18
N VAL A 172 -0.82 20.08 2.78
CA VAL A 172 -0.87 21.54 2.68
C VAL A 172 -0.54 21.93 1.26
N ASP A 173 -1.60 22.12 0.48
CA ASP A 173 -1.57 22.48 -0.94
C ASP A 173 -0.95 21.41 -1.84
N GLY A 174 -1.14 20.13 -1.51
CA GLY A 174 -0.76 19.01 -2.37
C GLY A 174 -1.64 18.86 -3.60
N GLU A 175 -1.10 18.20 -4.63
CA GLU A 175 -1.90 17.74 -5.77
C GLU A 175 -2.49 16.35 -5.46
N PRO A 176 -3.59 15.94 -6.14
CA PRO A 176 -4.09 14.58 -6.05
C PRO A 176 -2.97 13.55 -6.30
N LEU A 177 -2.83 12.58 -5.38
CA LEU A 177 -1.78 11.54 -5.39
C LEU A 177 -0.34 12.04 -5.18
N ARG A 178 -0.15 13.34 -4.95
CA ARG A 178 1.14 13.98 -4.65
C ARG A 178 0.97 14.99 -3.50
N PRO A 179 0.62 14.50 -2.30
CA PRO A 179 0.41 15.39 -1.17
C PRO A 179 1.73 16.05 -0.77
N ARG A 180 1.62 17.29 -0.29
CA ARG A 180 2.73 18.05 0.27
C ARG A 180 2.60 18.04 1.78
N LEU A 181 3.34 17.13 2.41
CA LEU A 181 3.08 16.76 3.80
C LEU A 181 3.88 17.60 4.81
N ILE A 182 3.20 18.13 5.82
CA ILE A 182 3.77 18.84 6.97
C ILE A 182 3.29 18.15 8.26
N CYS A 183 4.15 17.97 9.27
CA CYS A 183 3.71 17.41 10.54
C CYS A 183 2.85 18.41 11.34
N GLY A 184 1.92 17.89 12.15
CA GLY A 184 1.03 18.67 13.03
C GLY A 184 1.75 19.76 13.84
N VAL A 185 2.86 19.41 14.49
CA VAL A 185 3.73 20.39 15.21
C VAL A 185 4.16 21.57 14.32
N CYS A 186 4.50 21.32 13.05
CA CYS A 186 5.00 22.37 12.16
C CYS A 186 3.90 23.19 11.49
N CYS A 187 2.66 22.69 11.40
CA CYS A 187 1.53 23.41 10.80
C CYS A 187 0.46 23.85 11.80
N GLY A 188 0.64 23.61 13.11
CA GLY A 188 -0.38 23.88 14.12
C GLY A 188 -1.62 23.02 13.90
N ASP A 189 -1.43 21.73 13.64
CA ASP A 189 -2.49 20.75 13.41
C ASP A 189 -3.49 21.14 12.30
N GLY A 190 -3.00 21.89 11.30
CA GLY A 190 -3.77 22.30 10.13
C GLY A 190 -4.68 23.50 10.36
N GLN A 191 -4.60 24.18 11.53
CA GLN A 191 -5.51 25.27 11.88
C GLN A 191 -5.52 26.41 10.86
N ALA A 192 -4.36 26.84 10.36
CA ALA A 192 -4.27 27.92 9.38
C ALA A 192 -4.96 27.57 8.04
N ALA A 193 -4.95 26.29 7.64
CA ALA A 193 -5.66 25.84 6.44
C ALA A 193 -7.19 25.81 6.66
N LEU A 194 -7.63 25.46 7.87
CA LEU A 194 -9.05 25.51 8.26
C LEU A 194 -9.55 26.96 8.29
N ASP A 195 -8.79 27.88 8.89
CA ASP A 195 -9.15 29.29 8.99
C ASP A 195 -9.35 29.93 7.59
N GLY A 196 -8.47 29.58 6.64
CA GLY A 196 -8.58 30.04 5.25
C GLY A 196 -9.80 29.48 4.50
N LEU A 197 -10.19 28.23 4.77
CA LEU A 197 -11.37 27.60 4.16
C LEU A 197 -12.68 28.14 4.75
N THR A 198 -12.70 28.49 6.04
CA THR A 198 -13.84 29.15 6.68
C THR A 198 -14.04 30.57 6.18
N ALA A 199 -12.97 31.30 5.86
CA ALA A 199 -13.06 32.65 5.31
C ALA A 199 -13.57 32.73 3.85
N LEU A 200 -13.62 31.59 3.15
CA LEU A 200 -14.07 31.48 1.76
C LEU A 200 -15.52 30.95 1.61
N GLY A 201 -16.16 30.56 2.72
CA GLY A 201 -17.56 30.07 2.78
C GLY A 201 -18.50 31.12 3.36
#